data_AF-A0A960CW58-F1
#
_entry.id   AF-A0A960CW58-F1
#
_cell.length_a   1.000
_cell.length_b   1.000
_cell.length_c   1.000
_cell.angle_alpha   90.00
_cell.angle_beta   90.00
_cell.angle_gamma   90.00
#
_symmetry.space_group_name_H-M   'P 1'
#
loop_
_entity.id
_entity.type
_entity.pdbx_description
1 polymer ?
#
loop_
_entity_poly.entity_id
_entity_poly.type
_entity_poly.pdbx_seq_one_letter_code
_entity_poly.pdbx_strand_id
1 'polypeptide(L)'
;MKMLTITNRPGAGEFCWGIEGELAVAPFIPPCSRRDCGCDRSHPGLNSHKASTALMVREVALDFDDIVTACAAHIEHCGWPEVEVEKLADEMATAAAEVAARYADGTVLRPVYDRTRLAWRYRTSGA
;
A
#
# COMPACT_ATOMS: atom_id res chain seq x y z
N MET A 1 9.95 4.96 -11.76
CA MET A 1 10.16 5.52 -10.39
C MET A 1 10.06 4.41 -9.34
N LYS A 2 10.39 4.64 -8.06
CA LYS A 2 10.21 3.62 -7.01
C LYS A 2 8.79 3.65 -6.46
N MET A 3 8.19 2.48 -6.30
CA MET A 3 6.85 2.29 -5.74
C MET A 3 6.80 1.11 -4.76
N LEU A 4 5.73 1.06 -3.96
CA LEU A 4 5.40 -0.09 -3.13
C LEU A 4 4.63 -1.11 -3.98
N THR A 5 5.05 -2.37 -3.93
CA THR A 5 4.36 -3.48 -4.58
C THR A 5 4.12 -4.62 -3.59
N ILE A 6 3.12 -5.45 -3.86
CA ILE A 6 2.90 -6.67 -3.10
C ILE A 6 4.04 -7.67 -3.35
N THR A 7 4.46 -8.39 -2.31
CA THR A 7 5.32 -9.58 -2.45
C THR A 7 4.71 -10.83 -1.81
N ASN A 8 4.80 -11.95 -2.52
CA ASN A 8 4.39 -13.29 -2.14
C ASN A 8 5.40 -14.03 -1.25
N ARG A 9 6.44 -13.33 -0.77
CA ARG A 9 7.40 -13.85 0.21
C ARG A 9 7.20 -13.20 1.59
N PRO A 10 6.03 -13.37 2.23
CA PRO A 10 5.81 -12.85 3.58
C PRO A 10 6.74 -13.56 4.58
N GLY A 11 7.17 -12.85 5.62
CA GLY A 11 7.89 -13.46 6.73
C GLY A 11 6.99 -14.30 7.65
N ALA A 12 7.56 -14.85 8.72
CA ALA A 12 6.77 -15.58 9.72
C ALA A 12 5.71 -14.68 10.37
N GLY A 13 4.46 -15.15 10.44
CA GLY A 13 3.33 -14.40 11.00
C GLY A 13 2.72 -13.34 10.06
N GLU A 14 3.19 -13.27 8.83
CA GLU A 14 2.71 -12.38 7.77
C GLU A 14 1.81 -13.13 6.77
N PHE A 15 1.00 -12.38 6.01
CA PHE A 15 0.15 -12.94 4.97
C PHE A 15 0.28 -12.15 3.67
N CYS A 16 0.04 -12.82 2.55
CA CYS A 16 -0.09 -12.22 1.23
C CYS A 16 -1.28 -12.87 0.51
N TRP A 17 -2.35 -12.11 0.31
CA TRP A 17 -3.49 -12.53 -0.52
C TRP A 17 -3.47 -11.89 -1.91
N GLY A 18 -2.65 -10.86 -2.11
CA GLY A 18 -2.46 -10.16 -3.37
C GLY A 18 -1.54 -10.89 -4.35
N ILE A 19 -1.28 -10.22 -5.47
CA ILE A 19 -0.50 -10.70 -6.61
C ILE A 19 0.91 -10.14 -6.49
N GLU A 20 1.94 -10.99 -6.63
CA GLU A 20 3.34 -10.53 -6.65
C GLU A 20 3.55 -9.42 -7.70
N GLY A 21 4.15 -8.31 -7.27
CA GLY A 21 4.54 -7.20 -8.14
C GLY A 21 3.43 -6.20 -8.45
N GLU A 22 2.17 -6.43 -8.04
CA GLU A 22 1.14 -5.41 -8.20
C GLU A 22 1.36 -4.21 -7.28
N LEU A 23 0.98 -3.01 -7.72
CA LEU A 23 1.07 -1.80 -6.92
C LEU A 23 0.27 -1.93 -5.63
N ALA A 24 0.84 -1.44 -4.53
CA ALA A 24 0.22 -1.42 -3.22
C ALA A 24 0.23 -0.01 -2.65
N VAL A 25 -0.88 0.41 -2.04
CA VAL A 25 -1.04 1.75 -1.48
C VAL A 25 -1.55 1.68 -0.05
N ALA A 26 -1.25 2.70 0.73
CA ALA A 26 -1.81 2.82 2.07
C ALA A 26 -3.35 2.96 1.99
N PRO A 27 -4.12 2.17 2.75
CA PRO A 27 -5.54 2.43 2.93
C PRO A 27 -5.77 3.84 3.45
N PHE A 28 -6.67 4.58 2.80
CA PHE A 28 -7.10 5.89 3.25
C PHE A 28 -7.98 5.81 4.49
N ILE A 29 -8.83 4.77 4.58
CA ILE A 29 -9.69 4.56 5.75
C ILE A 29 -8.85 3.99 6.90
N PRO A 30 -8.94 4.58 8.12
CA PRO A 30 -8.27 4.05 9.29
C PRO A 30 -8.65 2.58 9.57
N PRO A 31 -7.72 1.77 10.10
CA PRO A 31 -8.01 0.41 10.51
C PRO A 31 -9.17 0.32 11.49
N CYS A 32 -10.02 -0.69 11.33
CA CYS A 32 -11.14 -0.94 12.24
C CYS A 32 -10.67 -1.20 13.69
N SER A 33 -11.58 -1.19 14.65
CA SER A 33 -11.25 -1.38 16.07
C SER A 33 -10.77 -2.79 16.43
N ARG A 34 -11.03 -3.78 15.56
CA ARG A 34 -10.61 -5.17 15.75
C ARG A 34 -9.11 -5.34 15.52
N ARG A 35 -8.40 -5.85 16.53
CA ARG A 35 -6.95 -6.10 16.48
C ARG A 35 -6.56 -7.36 15.71
N ASP A 36 -7.50 -8.27 15.49
CA ASP A 36 -7.29 -9.52 14.77
C ASP A 36 -7.61 -9.41 13.26
N CYS A 37 -8.14 -8.27 12.81
CA CYS A 37 -8.50 -8.04 11.41
C CYS A 37 -7.28 -7.90 10.49
N GLY A 38 -6.15 -7.40 11.00
CA GLY A 38 -4.93 -7.19 10.24
C GLY A 38 -4.93 -5.96 9.32
N CYS A 39 -6.02 -5.19 9.27
CA CYS A 39 -6.10 -3.93 8.52
C CYS A 39 -5.15 -2.84 9.05
N ASP A 40 -4.61 -2.98 10.26
CA ASP A 40 -3.60 -2.09 10.82
C ASP A 40 -2.16 -2.48 10.48
N ARG A 41 -1.97 -3.52 9.66
CA ARG A 41 -0.66 -4.00 9.25
C ARG A 41 -0.58 -4.48 7.80
N SER A 42 -1.51 -4.06 6.96
CA SER A 42 -1.58 -4.49 5.57
C SER A 42 -1.93 -3.34 4.62
N HIS A 43 -1.56 -3.51 3.35
CA HIS A 43 -2.00 -2.66 2.25
C HIS A 43 -2.68 -3.51 1.18
N PRO A 44 -3.75 -3.01 0.53
CA PRO A 44 -4.35 -3.64 -0.64
C PRO A 44 -3.45 -3.51 -1.86
N GLY A 45 -3.46 -4.54 -2.70
CA GLY A 45 -3.05 -4.43 -4.09
C GLY A 45 -4.11 -3.70 -4.91
N LEU A 46 -3.69 -2.83 -5.83
CA LEU A 46 -4.61 -2.02 -6.63
C LEU A 46 -5.46 -2.85 -7.59
N ASN A 47 -4.92 -3.95 -8.13
CA ASN A 47 -5.58 -4.77 -9.15
C ASN A 47 -6.37 -5.93 -8.53
N SER A 48 -5.77 -6.65 -7.57
CA SER A 48 -6.43 -7.78 -6.93
C SER A 48 -7.44 -7.38 -5.85
N HIS A 49 -7.33 -6.15 -5.34
CA HIS A 49 -8.03 -5.65 -4.14
C HIS A 49 -7.79 -6.50 -2.88
N LYS A 50 -6.77 -7.36 -2.90
CA LYS A 50 -6.42 -8.24 -1.79
C LYS A 50 -5.24 -7.69 -1.01
N ALA A 51 -5.26 -7.92 0.30
CA ALA A 51 -4.29 -7.34 1.21
C ALA A 51 -3.01 -8.18 1.35
N SER A 52 -1.89 -7.51 1.58
CA SER A 52 -0.63 -8.13 2.03
C SER A 52 -0.04 -7.35 3.20
N THR A 53 0.59 -8.05 4.13
CA THR A 53 1.40 -7.43 5.21
C THR A 53 2.86 -7.24 4.82
N ALA A 54 3.27 -7.74 3.66
CA ALA A 54 4.63 -7.60 3.13
C ALA A 54 4.60 -6.86 1.79
N LEU A 55 5.32 -5.74 1.74
CA LEU A 55 5.46 -4.88 0.58
C LEU A 55 6.92 -4.86 0.14
N MET A 56 7.18 -4.81 -1.15
CA MET A 56 8.54 -4.64 -1.69
C MET A 56 8.62 -3.29 -2.38
N VAL A 57 9.72 -2.58 -2.14
CA VAL A 57 10.07 -1.38 -2.91
C VAL A 57 10.62 -1.84 -4.24
N ARG A 58 9.99 -1.43 -5.34
CA ARG A 58 10.41 -1.77 -6.70
C ARG A 58 10.52 -0.54 -7.58
N GLU A 59 11.52 -0.52 -8.45
CA GLU A 59 11.46 0.33 -9.64
C GLU A 59 10.38 -0.16 -10.60
N VAL A 60 9.49 0.75 -10.98
CA VAL A 60 8.43 0.50 -11.95
C VAL A 60 8.65 1.37 -13.19
N ALA A 61 8.34 0.80 -14.35
CA ALA A 61 8.32 1.47 -15.65
C ALA A 61 6.96 2.15 -15.90
N LEU A 62 6.48 2.87 -14.90
CA LEU A 62 5.26 3.68 -14.90
C LEU A 62 5.66 5.11 -14.53
N ASP A 63 5.01 6.09 -15.13
CA ASP A 63 5.12 7.47 -14.67
C ASP A 63 4.16 7.73 -13.50
N PHE A 64 4.16 8.95 -12.97
CA PHE A 64 3.32 9.28 -11.82
C PHE A 64 1.83 9.30 -12.18
N ASP A 65 1.47 9.75 -13.38
CA ASP A 65 0.09 9.85 -13.86
C ASP A 65 -0.53 8.45 -14.04
N ASP A 66 0.26 7.47 -14.46
CA ASP A 66 -0.12 6.05 -14.47
C ASP A 66 -0.49 5.54 -13.06
N ILE A 67 0.29 5.92 -12.04
CA ILE A 67 0.03 5.52 -10.64
C ILE A 67 -1.25 6.18 -10.13
N VAL A 68 -1.45 7.46 -10.39
CA VAL A 68 -2.69 8.18 -10.02
C VAL A 68 -3.89 7.52 -10.69
N THR A 69 -3.79 7.20 -11.98
CA THR A 69 -4.85 6.50 -12.73
C THR A 69 -5.18 5.14 -12.11
N ALA A 70 -4.16 4.36 -11.72
CA ALA A 70 -4.38 3.08 -11.04
C ALA A 70 -5.05 3.25 -9.66
N CYS A 71 -4.72 4.31 -8.92
CA CYS A 71 -5.36 4.61 -7.64
C CYS A 71 -6.82 5.04 -7.83
N ALA A 72 -7.12 5.86 -8.83
CA ALA A 72 -8.49 6.28 -9.16
C ALA A 72 -9.38 5.06 -9.48
N ALA A 73 -8.90 4.17 -10.36
CA ALA A 73 -9.62 2.94 -10.69
C ALA A 73 -9.87 2.04 -9.46
N HIS A 74 -8.92 1.99 -8.52
CA HIS A 74 -9.09 1.27 -7.26
C HIS A 74 -10.16 1.89 -6.36
N ILE A 75 -10.18 3.22 -6.22
CA ILE A 75 -11.17 3.95 -5.43
C ILE A 75 -12.57 3.74 -6.01
N GLU A 76 -12.72 3.86 -7.33
CA GLU A 76 -13.98 3.61 -8.04
C GLU A 76 -14.48 2.18 -7.79
N HIS A 77 -13.59 1.18 -7.87
CA HIS A 77 -13.93 -0.21 -7.57
C HIS A 77 -14.41 -0.41 -6.13
N CYS A 78 -13.80 0.29 -5.16
CA CYS A 78 -14.22 0.24 -3.76
C CYS A 78 -15.59 0.88 -3.53
N GLY A 79 -16.11 1.67 -4.49
CA GLY A 79 -17.49 2.16 -4.52
C GLY A 79 -17.79 3.23 -3.48
N TRP A 80 -16.86 4.16 -3.26
CA TRP A 80 -17.01 5.21 -2.23
C TRP A 80 -17.76 6.42 -2.82
N PRO A 81 -19.04 6.65 -2.45
CA PRO A 81 -19.92 7.57 -3.17
C PRO A 81 -19.68 9.06 -2.90
N GLU A 82 -18.76 9.42 -1.99
CA GLU A 82 -18.59 10.78 -1.47
C GLU A 82 -17.13 11.26 -1.47
N VAL A 83 -16.26 10.63 -2.27
CA VAL A 83 -14.85 11.04 -2.38
C VAL A 83 -14.57 11.74 -3.70
N GLU A 84 -13.77 12.80 -3.62
CA GLU A 84 -13.12 13.40 -4.80
C GLU A 84 -12.04 12.43 -5.29
N VAL A 85 -12.41 11.54 -6.22
CA VAL A 85 -11.60 10.38 -6.64
C VAL A 85 -10.20 10.80 -7.07
N GLU A 86 -10.09 11.82 -7.91
CA GLU A 86 -8.83 12.28 -8.48
C GLU A 86 -7.89 12.82 -7.40
N LYS A 87 -8.44 13.63 -6.50
CA LYS A 87 -7.66 14.19 -5.38
C LYS A 87 -7.17 13.09 -4.45
N LEU A 88 -8.05 12.14 -4.10
CA LEU A 88 -7.68 11.03 -3.23
C LEU A 88 -6.66 10.11 -3.92
N ALA A 89 -6.78 9.89 -5.22
CA ALA A 89 -5.83 9.12 -6.01
C ALA A 89 -4.44 9.74 -6.02
N ASP A 90 -4.36 11.06 -6.20
CA ASP A 90 -3.11 11.83 -6.13
C ASP A 90 -2.46 11.74 -4.74
N GLU A 91 -3.24 11.89 -3.67
CA GLU A 91 -2.76 11.75 -2.29
C GLU A 91 -2.23 10.33 -2.00
N MET A 92 -2.94 9.30 -2.46
CA MET A 92 -2.54 7.89 -2.30
C MET A 92 -1.27 7.56 -3.08
N ALA A 93 -1.17 8.03 -4.32
CA ALA A 93 0.00 7.86 -5.18
C ALA A 93 1.23 8.57 -4.58
N THR A 94 1.07 9.82 -4.17
CA THR A 94 2.11 10.63 -3.52
C THR A 94 2.62 9.93 -2.26
N ALA A 95 1.73 9.53 -1.35
CA ALA A 95 2.13 8.88 -0.10
C ALA A 95 2.91 7.57 -0.35
N ALA A 96 2.48 6.74 -1.30
CA ALA A 96 3.16 5.50 -1.63
C ALA A 96 4.55 5.77 -2.26
N ALA A 97 4.65 6.74 -3.18
CA ALA A 97 5.90 7.14 -3.80
C ALA A 97 6.90 7.72 -2.78
N GLU A 98 6.45 8.59 -1.87
CA GLU A 98 7.27 9.19 -0.83
C GLU A 98 7.85 8.15 0.13
N VAL A 99 7.07 7.12 0.47
CA VAL A 99 7.55 6.01 1.30
C VAL A 99 8.61 5.22 0.52
N ALA A 100 8.30 4.81 -0.72
CA ALA A 100 9.19 4.01 -1.55
C ALA A 100 10.52 4.73 -1.84
N ALA A 101 10.49 6.06 -2.02
CA ALA A 101 11.67 6.90 -2.25
C ALA A 101 12.74 6.77 -1.15
N ARG A 102 12.34 6.49 0.10
CA ARG A 102 13.23 6.43 1.28
C ARG A 102 14.05 5.15 1.38
N TYR A 103 13.76 4.13 0.58
CA TYR A 103 14.37 2.81 0.69
C TYR A 103 14.97 2.36 -0.64
N ALA A 104 15.91 1.40 -0.58
CA ALA A 104 16.51 0.82 -1.77
C ALA A 104 15.52 -0.11 -2.51
N ASP A 105 15.70 -0.28 -3.81
CA ASP A 105 15.02 -1.32 -4.58
C ASP A 105 15.24 -2.71 -3.95
N GLY A 106 14.19 -3.54 -3.97
CA GLY A 106 14.17 -4.85 -3.33
C GLY A 106 13.95 -4.84 -1.82
N THR A 107 13.89 -3.67 -1.17
CA THR A 107 13.62 -3.59 0.28
C THR A 107 12.21 -4.09 0.59
N VAL A 108 12.09 -5.08 1.48
CA VAL A 108 10.79 -5.53 1.99
C VAL A 108 10.40 -4.72 3.22
N LEU A 109 9.21 -4.12 3.17
CA LEU A 109 8.62 -3.27 4.19
C LEU A 109 7.38 -3.93 4.82
N ARG A 110 7.24 -3.71 6.12
CA ARG A 110 6.10 -4.11 6.95
C ARG A 110 5.34 -2.87 7.39
N PRO A 111 4.15 -2.59 6.82
CA PRO A 111 3.34 -1.48 7.26
C PRO A 111 2.74 -1.77 8.64
N VAL A 112 2.66 -0.73 9.47
CA VAL A 112 1.98 -0.74 10.77
C VAL A 112 1.32 0.62 10.94
N TYR A 113 0.03 0.63 11.25
CA TYR A 113 -0.70 1.86 11.52
C TYR A 113 -0.48 2.33 12.96
N ASP A 114 0.13 3.50 13.14
CA ASP A 114 0.27 4.17 14.43
C ASP A 114 -1.04 4.89 14.77
N ARG A 115 -1.87 4.24 15.59
CA ARG A 115 -3.17 4.78 16.03
C ARG A 115 -3.06 6.06 16.88
N THR A 116 -1.89 6.36 17.45
CA THR A 116 -1.69 7.60 18.23
C THR A 116 -1.42 8.77 17.31
N ARG A 117 -0.66 8.52 16.23
CA ARG A 117 -0.29 9.54 15.22
C ARG A 117 -1.23 9.58 14.02
N LEU A 118 -2.16 8.64 13.94
CA LEU A 118 -3.06 8.43 12.80
C LEU A 118 -2.28 8.30 11.47
N ALA A 119 -1.15 7.60 11.49
CA ALA A 119 -0.23 7.54 10.37
C ALA A 119 0.38 6.15 10.17
N TRP A 120 0.69 5.82 8.91
CA TRP A 120 1.39 4.58 8.57
C TRP A 120 2.89 4.67 8.85
N ARG A 121 3.44 3.60 9.42
CA ARG A 121 4.88 3.42 9.65
C ARG A 121 5.34 2.15 8.95
N TYR A 122 6.60 2.14 8.51
CA TYR A 122 7.17 1.04 7.75
C TYR A 122 8.42 0.54 8.46
N ARG A 123 8.51 -0.77 8.67
CA ARG A 123 9.69 -1.45 9.22
C ARG A 123 10.32 -2.31 8.13
N THR A 124 11.64 -2.32 8.04
CA THR A 124 12.35 -3.21 7.12
C THR A 124 12.32 -4.65 7.63
N SER A 125 12.20 -5.60 6.71
CA SER A 125 12.37 -7.02 7.01
C SER A 125 13.86 -7.36 7.03
N GLY A 126 14.46 -7.49 8.23
CA GLY A 126 15.87 -7.87 8.38
C GLY A 126 16.72 -6.96 9.28
N ALA A 127 16.11 -6.18 10.17
CA ALA A 127 16.78 -5.53 11.30
C ALA A 127 16.42 -6.23 12.62
#